data_AF-A0A4Q0RZD8-F1
#
_entry.id   AF-A0A4Q0RZD8-F1
#
_cell.length_a   1.000
_cell.length_b   1.000
_cell.length_c   1.000
_cell.angle_alpha   90.00
_cell.angle_beta   90.00
_cell.angle_gamma   90.00
#
_symmetry.space_group_name_H-M   'P 1'
#
loop_
_entity.id
_entity.type
_entity.pdbx_description
1 polymer ?
#
loop_
_entity_poly.entity_id
_entity_poly.type
_entity_poly.pdbx_seq_one_letter_code
_entity_poly.pdbx_strand_id
1 'polypeptide(L)'
;MRAEVISRAIREKFFYKVEAAGSRIGLSRAQSYRAVELGQIPAERHGKFLLVPRKRWDAEVKRLLRGPSHAKPRRSRKPAEVASAS
;
A
#
# COMPACT_ATOMS: atom_id res chain seq x y z
N MET A 1 -14.15 -25.36 -0.45
CA MET A 1 -13.09 -24.34 -0.29
C MET A 1 -12.85 -24.11 1.19
N ARG A 2 -11.70 -24.54 1.71
CA ARG A 2 -11.34 -24.30 3.12
C ARG A 2 -11.00 -22.82 3.25
N ALA A 3 -11.92 -22.03 3.82
CA ALA A 3 -11.56 -20.73 4.34
C ALA A 3 -10.61 -20.99 5.51
N GLU A 4 -9.31 -21.00 5.23
CA GLU A 4 -8.28 -21.14 6.25
C GLU A 4 -8.48 -20.00 7.24
N VAL A 5 -9.04 -20.35 8.40
CA VAL A 5 -9.31 -19.40 9.47
C VAL A 5 -7.95 -18.98 10.01
N ILE A 6 -7.47 -17.83 9.55
CA ILE A 6 -6.22 -17.26 10.05
C ILE A 6 -6.33 -17.11 11.58
N SER A 7 -5.35 -17.69 12.28
CA SER A 7 -5.29 -17.63 13.73
C SER A 7 -5.23 -16.18 14.21
N ARG A 8 -5.76 -15.94 15.43
CA ARG A 8 -5.79 -14.59 16.02
C ARG A 8 -4.40 -13.95 16.05
N ALA A 9 -3.37 -14.71 16.42
CA ALA A 9 -1.99 -14.25 16.49
C ALA A 9 -1.45 -13.77 15.13
N ILE A 10 -1.74 -14.50 14.05
CA ILE A 10 -1.31 -14.11 12.70
C ILE A 10 -2.00 -12.80 12.28
N ARG A 11 -3.30 -12.65 12.56
CA ARG A 11 -4.03 -11.41 12.25
C ARG A 11 -3.42 -10.19 12.94
N GLU A 12 -3.17 -10.30 14.24
CA GLU A 12 -2.62 -9.18 15.02
C GLU A 12 -1.17 -8.85 14.62
N LYS A 13 -0.40 -9.85 14.18
CA LYS A 13 0.99 -9.65 13.75
C LYS A 13 1.10 -9.02 12.36
N PHE A 14 0.33 -9.51 11.39
CA PHE A 14 0.51 -9.18 9.98
C PHE A 14 -0.56 -8.26 9.38
N PHE A 15 -1.64 -7.98 10.10
CA PHE A 15 -2.75 -7.19 9.60
C PHE A 15 -3.16 -6.06 10.55
N TYR A 16 -3.67 -4.98 9.98
CA TYR A 16 -4.42 -3.95 10.70
C TYR A 16 -5.92 -4.16 10.53
N LYS A 17 -6.68 -3.66 11.51
CA LYS A 17 -8.08 -3.31 11.27
C LYS A 17 -8.14 -2.09 10.35
N VAL A 18 -9.21 -1.99 9.57
CA VAL A 18 -9.44 -0.86 8.65
C VAL A 18 -9.34 0.49 9.35
N GLU A 19 -9.96 0.62 10.53
CA GLU A 19 -9.91 1.85 11.33
C GLU A 19 -8.47 2.24 11.70
N ALA A 20 -7.67 1.29 12.20
CA ALA A 20 -6.29 1.51 12.60
C ALA A 20 -5.39 1.85 11.40
N ALA A 21 -5.68 1.28 10.22
CA ALA A 21 -4.95 1.58 9.00
C ALA A 21 -5.16 3.05 8.57
N GLY A 22 -6.41 3.53 8.57
CA GLY A 22 -6.71 4.90 8.17
C GLY A 22 -6.29 5.95 9.21
N SER A 23 -6.27 5.63 10.51
CA SER A 23 -5.74 6.55 11.52
C SER A 23 -4.27 6.94 11.29
N ARG A 24 -3.48 6.09 10.60
CA ARG A 24 -2.07 6.39 10.26
C ARG A 24 -1.90 7.50 9.22
N ILE A 25 -2.96 7.80 8.47
CA ILE A 25 -3.01 8.88 7.49
C ILE A 25 -4.03 9.95 7.90
N GLY A 26 -4.46 9.97 9.17
CA GLY A 26 -5.35 10.99 9.72
C GLY A 26 -6.83 10.80 9.39
N LEU A 27 -7.26 9.63 8.92
CA LEU A 27 -8.67 9.37 8.63
C LEU A 27 -9.45 8.93 9.87
N SER A 28 -10.69 9.41 9.96
CA SER A 28 -11.70 8.90 10.89
C SER A 28 -12.16 7.50 10.50
N ARG A 29 -12.84 6.79 11.41
CA ARG A 29 -13.37 5.44 11.15
C ARG A 29 -14.18 5.37 9.85
N ALA A 30 -15.17 6.25 9.68
CA ALA A 30 -16.03 6.25 8.50
C ALA A 30 -15.25 6.50 7.20
N GLN A 31 -14.31 7.45 7.24
CA GLN A 31 -13.42 7.74 6.11
C GLN A 31 -12.51 6.55 5.78
N SER A 32 -12.01 5.83 6.78
CA SER A 32 -11.18 4.62 6.56
C SER A 32 -11.95 3.54 5.80
N TYR A 33 -13.20 3.28 6.16
CA TYR A 33 -14.03 2.31 5.42
C TYR A 33 -14.36 2.80 4.01
N ARG A 34 -14.68 4.09 3.85
CA ARG A 34 -14.87 4.69 2.52
C ARG A 34 -13.62 4.60 1.66
N ALA A 35 -12.43 4.81 2.24
CA ALA A 35 -11.17 4.69 1.53
C ALA A 35 -10.87 3.25 1.09
N VAL A 36 -11.37 2.25 1.82
CA VAL A 36 -11.34 0.84 1.36
C VAL A 36 -12.27 0.65 0.16
N GLU A 37 -13.50 1.17 0.21
CA GLU A 37 -14.45 1.09 -0.92
C GLU A 37 -13.91 1.76 -2.18
N LEU A 38 -13.18 2.86 -2.02
CA LEU A 38 -12.51 3.59 -3.09
C LEU A 38 -11.18 2.94 -3.55
N GLY A 39 -10.78 1.82 -2.95
CA GLY A 39 -9.53 1.12 -3.29
C GLY A 39 -8.25 1.83 -2.87
N GLN A 40 -8.34 2.87 -2.03
CA GLN A 40 -7.20 3.64 -1.53
C GLN A 40 -6.47 2.91 -0.39
N ILE A 41 -7.23 2.21 0.46
CA ILE A 41 -6.67 1.32 1.50
C ILE A 41 -6.81 -0.13 1.00
N PRO A 42 -5.69 -0.87 0.83
CA PRO A 42 -5.74 -2.25 0.36
C PRO A 42 -6.24 -3.16 1.49
N ALA A 43 -7.53 -3.53 1.45
CA ALA A 43 -8.12 -4.46 2.39
C ALA A 43 -8.38 -5.84 1.75
N GLU A 44 -8.22 -6.88 2.55
CA GLU A 44 -8.45 -8.28 2.20
C GLU A 44 -9.48 -8.87 3.16
N ARG A 45 -10.35 -9.74 2.62
CA ARG A 45 -11.38 -10.41 3.40
C ARG A 45 -10.88 -11.76 3.87
N HIS A 46 -10.70 -11.91 5.17
CA HIS A 46 -10.28 -13.13 5.84
C HIS A 46 -11.45 -13.69 6.64
N GLY A 47 -12.28 -14.51 5.99
CA GLY A 47 -13.55 -14.99 6.53
C GLY A 47 -14.53 -13.84 6.78
N LYS A 48 -14.90 -13.62 8.04
CA LYS A 48 -15.78 -12.51 8.45
C LYS A 48 -15.05 -11.18 8.70
N PHE A 49 -13.72 -11.16 8.62
CA PHE A 49 -12.92 -9.99 8.97
C PHE A 49 -12.42 -9.27 7.73
N LEU A 50 -12.53 -7.94 7.74
CA LEU A 50 -11.92 -7.07 6.74
C LEU A 50 -10.62 -6.52 7.33
N LEU A 51 -9.49 -6.89 6.73
CA LEU A 51 -8.16 -6.68 7.29
C LEU A 51 -7.25 -6.00 6.27
N VAL A 52 -6.31 -5.19 6.74
CA VAL A 52 -5.35 -4.47 5.88
C VAL A 52 -3.97 -5.08 6.08
N PRO A 53 -3.30 -5.60 5.04
CA PRO A 53 -1.95 -6.17 5.17
C PRO A 53 -0.94 -5.11 5.62
N ARG A 54 -0.31 -5.32 6.79
CA ARG A 54 0.64 -4.37 7.39
C ARG A 54 1.76 -4.01 6.45
N LYS A 55 2.51 -5.02 5.98
CA LYS A 55 3.72 -4.81 5.18
C LYS A 55 3.47 -3.92 3.95
N ARG A 56 2.37 -4.18 3.24
CA ARG A 56 1.99 -3.41 2.04
C ARG A 56 1.53 -2.00 2.42
N TRP A 57 0.70 -1.88 3.45
CA TRP A 57 0.18 -0.60 3.88
C TRP A 57 1.25 0.33 4.46
N ASP A 58 2.19 -0.19 5.24
CA ASP A 58 3.31 0.59 5.80
C ASP A 58 4.16 1.26 4.72
N ALA A 59 4.45 0.54 3.63
CA ALA A 59 5.18 1.08 2.49
C ALA A 59 4.39 2.23 1.83
N GLU A 60 3.09 2.05 1.69
CA GLU A 60 2.19 3.03 1.09
C GLU A 60 2.03 4.28 1.96
N VAL A 61 1.80 4.12 3.26
CA VAL A 61 1.77 5.23 4.24
C VAL A 61 3.07 6.00 4.21
N LYS A 62 4.22 5.32 4.18
CA LYS A 62 5.53 5.96 4.09
C LYS A 62 5.69 6.75 2.78
N ARG A 63 5.12 6.27 1.67
CA ARG A 63 5.08 6.98 0.39
C ARG A 63 4.21 8.23 0.47
N LEU A 64 3.00 8.12 1.03
CA LEU A 64 2.05 9.23 1.18
C LEU A 64 2.60 10.33 2.09
N LEU A 65 3.18 9.96 3.24
CA LEU A 65 3.70 10.91 4.23
C LEU A 65 5.02 11.58 3.81
N ARG A 66 5.80 10.97 2.92
CA ARG A 66 7.02 11.59 2.37
C ARG A 66 6.71 12.70 1.36
N GLY A 67 5.44 12.95 1.05
CA GLY A 67 5.02 13.88 0.00
C GLY A 67 5.33 13.34 -1.41
N PRO A 68 4.93 14.05 -2.47
CA PRO A 68 5.34 13.70 -3.83
C PRO A 68 6.87 13.74 -3.85
N SER A 69 7.48 12.55 -3.94
CA SER A 69 8.90 12.49 -4.23
C SER A 69 9.08 13.25 -5.54
N HIS A 70 9.79 14.37 -5.50
CA HIS A 70 10.41 14.95 -6.68
C HIS A 70 11.32 13.86 -7.24
N ALA A 71 10.75 12.98 -8.06
CA ALA A 71 11.50 12.04 -8.86
C ALA A 71 12.38 12.93 -9.73
N LYS A 72 13.64 13.11 -9.30
CA LYS A 72 14.63 13.76 -10.13
C LYS A 72 14.56 13.05 -11.49
N PRO A 73 14.37 13.77 -12.61
CA PRO A 73 14.26 13.14 -13.91
C PRO A 73 15.49 12.24 -14.07
N ARG A 74 15.24 10.96 -14.32
CA ARG A 74 16.29 10.00 -14.64
C ARG A 74 17.01 10.59 -15.85
N ARG A 75 18.21 11.10 -15.62
CA ARG A 75 19.09 11.73 -16.61
C ARG A 75 19.09 10.81 -17.83
N SER A 76 18.46 11.26 -18.91
CA SER A 76 18.42 10.54 -20.18
C SER A 76 19.84 10.17 -20.53
N ARG A 77 20.16 8.87 -20.54
CA ARG A 77 21.41 8.40 -21.13
C ARG A 77 21.34 8.80 -22.61
N LYS A 78 22.16 9.78 -22.98
CA LYS A 78 22.42 10.18 -24.37
C LYS A 78 22.72 8.89 -25.16
N PRO A 79 22.01 8.58 -26.25
CA PRO A 79 22.41 7.46 -27.09
C PRO A 79 23.80 7.76 -27.62
N ALA A 80 24.73 6.83 -27.42
CA ALA A 80 26.03 6.87 -28.04
C ALA A 80 25.79 6.80 -29.56
N GLU A 81 26.19 7.87 -30.23
CA GLU A 81 26.27 7.97 -31.69
C GLU A 81 27.18 6.84 -32.18
N VAL A 82 26.56 5.82 -32.77
CA VAL A 82 27.28 4.73 -33.43
C VAL A 82 27.94 5.29 -34.68
N ALA A 83 29.26 5.11 -34.73
CA ALA A 83 30.15 5.50 -35.81
C ALA A 83 29.61 5.03 -37.16
N SER A 84 29.38 5.97 -38.07
CA SER A 84 29.23 5.70 -39.50
C SER A 84 30.59 5.80 -40.18
N ALA A 85 30.99 4.67 -40.74
CA ALA A 85 31.90 4.42 -41.85
C ALA A 85 32.47 5.63 -42.61
N SER A 86 33.79 5.63 -42.80
CA SER A 86 34.47 5.73 -44.11
C SER A 86 35.92 5.27 -43.97
#